data_AF-A0A0N5B251-F1
#
_entry.id   AF-A0A0N5B251-F1
#
_cell.length_a   1.000
_cell.length_b   1.000
_cell.length_c   1.000
_cell.angle_alpha   90.00
_cell.angle_beta   90.00
_cell.angle_gamma   90.00
#
_symmetry.space_group_name_H-M   'P 1'
#
loop_
_entity.id
_entity.type
_entity.pdbx_description
1 polymer ?
#
loop_
_entity_poly.entity_id
_entity_poly.type
_entity_poly.pdbx_seq_one_letter_code
_entity_poly.pdbx_strand_id
1 'polypeptide(L)'
;MDFRLICLYEFKLGQAAAKTSRKVNKAFGQRSTNKRTIQCWFQKFRNGDISLQRQKNFHGINVLENEKIKKMVEHNPRITVRELTGELNVSVETVSNYLKLINMKEKMDSYVPHEYTPN
;
A
#
# COMPACT_ATOMS: atom_id res chain seq x y z
N MET A 1 -10.71 10.06 4.85
CA MET A 1 -11.43 9.41 3.74
C MET A 1 -10.47 9.21 2.56
N ASP A 2 -10.55 8.08 1.87
CA ASP A 2 -9.74 7.83 0.66
C ASP A 2 -10.53 8.19 -0.60
N PHE A 3 -9.99 9.10 -1.42
CA PHE A 3 -10.63 9.59 -2.64
C PHE A 3 -10.15 8.88 -3.91
N ARG A 4 -9.25 7.89 -3.82
CA ARG A 4 -8.67 7.20 -4.99
C ARG A 4 -9.71 6.61 -5.91
N LEU A 5 -10.72 5.92 -5.38
CA LEU A 5 -11.78 5.31 -6.17
C LEU A 5 -12.56 6.37 -6.96
N ILE A 6 -12.90 7.48 -6.31
CA ILE A 6 -13.58 8.62 -6.94
C ILE A 6 -12.68 9.26 -8.00
N CYS A 7 -11.38 9.38 -7.74
CA CYS A 7 -10.41 9.88 -8.71
C CYS A 7 -10.32 8.97 -9.94
N LEU A 8 -10.28 7.65 -9.75
CA LEU A 8 -10.20 6.67 -10.83
C LEU A 8 -11.47 6.70 -11.69
N TYR A 9 -12.64 6.78 -11.05
CA TYR A 9 -13.92 6.93 -11.73
C TYR A 9 -13.95 8.20 -12.60
N GLU A 10 -13.62 9.36 -12.01
CA GLU A 10 -13.61 10.64 -12.74
C GLU A 10 -12.53 10.69 -13.83
N PHE A 11 -11.39 10.02 -13.63
CA PHE A 11 -10.34 9.86 -14.63
C PHE A 11 -10.83 9.04 -15.84
N LYS A 12 -11.52 7.92 -15.60
CA LYS A 12 -12.13 7.10 -16.67
C LYS A 12 -13.22 7.85 -17.44
N LEU A 13 -13.90 8.80 -16.79
CA LEU A 13 -14.83 9.72 -17.45
C LEU A 13 -14.15 10.87 -18.22
N GLY A 14 -12.82 10.89 -18.31
CA GLY A 14 -12.07 11.92 -19.03
C GLY A 14 -12.12 13.30 -18.38
N GLN A 15 -12.47 13.39 -17.09
CA GLN A 15 -12.56 14.68 -16.42
C GLN A 15 -11.17 15.23 -16.08
N ALA A 16 -11.08 16.54 -15.83
CA ALA A 16 -9.84 17.17 -15.40
C ALA A 16 -9.68 17.10 -13.87
N ALA A 17 -8.46 16.87 -13.38
CA ALA A 17 -8.14 16.79 -11.95
C ALA A 17 -8.63 18.01 -11.14
N ALA A 18 -8.59 19.22 -11.72
CA ALA A 18 -9.09 20.43 -11.08
C ALA A 18 -10.62 20.38 -10.86
N LYS A 19 -11.37 19.87 -11.85
CA LYS A 19 -12.82 19.70 -11.76
C LYS A 19 -13.19 18.62 -10.74
N THR A 20 -12.45 17.51 -10.74
CA THR A 20 -12.60 16.44 -9.74
C THR A 20 -12.34 16.95 -8.31
N SER A 21 -11.28 17.74 -8.09
CA SER A 21 -11.01 18.33 -6.77
C SER A 21 -12.14 19.23 -6.28
N ARG A 22 -12.73 20.06 -7.17
CA ARG A 22 -13.89 20.89 -6.83
C ARG A 22 -15.12 20.06 -6.49
N LYS A 23 -15.42 19.01 -7.26
CA LYS A 23 -16.53 18.08 -6.99
C LYS A 23 -16.37 17.39 -5.63
N VAL A 24 -15.17 16.89 -5.33
CA VAL A 24 -14.88 16.23 -4.05
C VAL A 24 -15.05 17.21 -2.89
N ASN A 25 -14.49 18.41 -3.00
CA ASN A 25 -14.64 19.42 -1.93
C ASN A 25 -16.10 19.89 -1.78
N LYS A 26 -16.90 19.90 -2.86
CA LYS A 26 -18.32 20.22 -2.79
C LYS A 26 -19.12 19.12 -2.09
N ALA A 27 -18.83 17.85 -2.38
CA ALA A 27 -19.59 16.71 -1.85
C ALA A 27 -19.20 16.33 -0.42
N PHE A 28 -17.90 16.44 -0.08
CA PHE A 28 -17.35 15.95 1.19
C PHE A 28 -16.87 17.06 2.12
N GLY A 29 -17.09 18.33 1.78
CA GLY A 29 -16.68 19.48 2.58
C GLY A 29 -15.44 20.22 2.04
N GLN A 30 -15.38 21.52 2.34
CA GLN A 30 -14.29 22.38 1.91
C GLN A 30 -12.94 21.83 2.44
N ARG A 31 -11.94 21.74 1.57
CA ARG A 31 -10.58 21.22 1.89
C ARG A 31 -10.48 19.72 2.16
N SER A 32 -11.52 18.94 1.88
CA SER A 32 -11.47 17.47 1.99
C SER A 32 -10.39 16.83 1.11
N THR A 33 -10.05 17.46 -0.02
CA THR A 33 -8.88 17.08 -0.82
C THR A 33 -8.15 18.31 -1.38
N ASN A 34 -6.85 18.13 -1.64
CA ASN A 34 -6.03 19.11 -2.35
C ASN A 34 -5.96 18.75 -3.84
N LYS A 35 -6.06 19.76 -4.73
CA LYS A 35 -5.82 19.63 -6.17
C LYS A 35 -4.54 18.86 -6.49
N ARG A 36 -3.46 19.14 -5.75
CA ARG A 36 -2.16 18.45 -5.93
C ARG A 36 -2.28 16.94 -5.73
N THR A 37 -3.04 16.52 -4.72
CA THR A 37 -3.29 15.10 -4.44
C THR A 37 -4.03 14.42 -5.59
N ILE A 38 -5.08 15.05 -6.12
CA ILE A 38 -5.83 14.52 -7.27
C ILE A 38 -4.94 14.45 -8.52
N GLN A 39 -4.10 15.46 -8.77
CA GLN A 39 -3.16 15.46 -9.89
C GLN A 39 -2.15 14.31 -9.80
N CYS A 40 -1.57 14.06 -8.62
CA CYS A 40 -0.67 12.91 -8.43
C CYS A 40 -1.36 11.58 -8.74
N TRP A 41 -2.62 11.40 -8.33
CA TRP A 41 -3.39 10.19 -8.67
C TRP A 41 -3.64 10.07 -10.18
N PHE A 42 -4.03 11.15 -10.83
CA PHE A 42 -4.26 11.15 -12.27
C PHE A 42 -2.99 10.82 -13.04
N GLN A 43 -1.82 11.30 -12.57
CA GLN A 43 -0.55 10.94 -13.17
C GLN A 43 -0.24 9.45 -13.02
N LYS A 44 -0.52 8.86 -11.85
CA LYS A 44 -0.37 7.41 -11.64
C LYS A 44 -1.27 6.60 -12.56
N PHE A 45 -2.53 7.00 -12.69
CA PHE A 45 -3.47 6.32 -13.59
C PHE A 45 -3.06 6.42 -15.06
N ARG A 46 -2.50 7.56 -15.49
CA ARG A 46 -1.91 7.70 -16.83
C ARG A 46 -0.72 6.77 -17.05
N ASN A 47 0.04 6.49 -16.01
CA ASN A 47 1.16 5.56 -16.05
C ASN A 47 0.72 4.09 -15.91
N GLY A 48 -0.59 3.80 -15.90
CA GLY A 48 -1.14 2.44 -15.81
C GLY A 48 -1.25 1.88 -14.38
N ASP A 49 -0.80 2.62 -13.36
CA ASP A 49 -0.94 2.22 -11.96
C ASP A 49 -2.35 2.57 -11.44
N ILE A 50 -3.28 1.63 -11.58
CA ILE A 50 -4.65 1.70 -11.05
C ILE A 50 -4.80 1.07 -9.67
N SER A 51 -3.69 0.75 -8.99
CA SER A 51 -3.75 0.09 -7.69
C SER A 51 -4.46 0.99 -6.66
N LEU A 52 -5.64 0.57 -6.21
CA LEU A 52 -6.41 1.28 -5.19
C LEU A 52 -5.86 1.01 -3.78
N GLN A 53 -5.08 -0.06 -3.62
CA GLN A 53 -4.47 -0.41 -2.35
C GLN A 53 -3.53 0.70 -1.89
N ARG A 54 -3.66 1.09 -0.62
CA ARG A 54 -2.62 1.87 0.05
C ARG A 54 -1.38 0.99 0.08
N GLN A 55 -0.47 1.17 -0.88
CA GLN A 55 0.91 0.73 -0.70
C GLN A 55 1.31 1.30 0.66
N LYS A 56 1.52 0.39 1.61
CA LYS A 56 1.95 0.72 2.96
C LYS A 56 3.40 1.14 2.76
N ASN A 57 3.57 2.40 2.38
CA ASN A 57 4.84 3.01 2.04
C ASN A 57 5.67 3.07 3.32
N PHE A 58 6.27 1.95 3.72
CA PHE A 58 7.38 1.93 4.65
C PHE A 58 8.60 2.44 3.88
N HIS A 59 8.65 3.76 3.70
CA HIS A 59 9.66 4.50 2.94
C HIS A 59 11.07 4.47 3.56
N GLY A 60 11.37 3.49 4.41
CA GLY A 60 12.59 3.44 5.21
C GLY A 60 13.25 2.08 5.32
N ILE A 61 12.79 1.05 4.60
CA ILE A 61 13.48 -0.25 4.59
C ILE A 61 14.08 -0.42 3.20
N ASN A 62 15.41 -0.46 3.12
CA ASN A 62 16.12 -0.66 1.87
C ASN A 62 15.65 -1.99 1.25
N VAL A 63 15.30 -1.99 -0.05
CA VAL A 63 14.82 -3.19 -0.75
C VAL A 63 15.80 -4.36 -0.57
N LEU A 64 17.10 -4.06 -0.52
CA LEU A 64 18.15 -5.05 -0.27
C LEU A 64 18.09 -5.65 1.15
N GLU A 65 17.79 -4.84 2.17
CA GLU A 65 17.62 -5.31 3.55
C GLU A 65 16.38 -6.19 3.67
N ASN A 66 15.29 -5.84 2.97
CA ASN A 66 14.09 -6.66 2.88
C ASN A 66 14.37 -8.06 2.32
N GLU A 67 15.06 -8.13 1.18
CA GLU A 67 15.40 -9.43 0.56
C GLU A 67 16.29 -10.28 1.46
N LYS A 68 17.20 -9.66 2.23
CA LYS A 68 18.04 -10.36 3.20
C LYS A 68 17.23 -10.92 4.36
N ILE A 69 16.37 -10.11 5.00
CA ILE A 69 15.51 -10.59 6.09
C ILE A 69 14.60 -11.72 5.59
N LYS A 70 14.04 -11.59 4.38
CA LYS A 70 13.20 -12.62 3.77
C LYS A 70 13.91 -13.96 3.66
N LYS A 71 15.12 -13.97 3.07
CA LYS A 71 15.92 -15.19 2.88
C LYS A 71 16.28 -15.86 4.20
N MET A 72 16.58 -15.08 5.23
CA MET A 72 16.89 -15.62 6.56
C MET A 72 15.68 -16.26 7.23
N VAL A 73 14.50 -15.64 7.12
CA VAL A 73 13.24 -16.20 7.65
C VAL A 73 12.82 -17.45 6.85
N GLU A 74 12.97 -17.45 5.53
CA GLU A 74 12.70 -18.62 4.68
C GLU A 74 13.64 -19.79 5.00
N HIS A 75 14.92 -19.52 5.26
CA HIS A 75 15.91 -20.54 5.60
C HIS A 75 15.74 -21.07 7.04
N ASN A 76 15.40 -20.19 8.00
CA ASN A 76 15.15 -20.56 9.38
C ASN A 76 13.92 -19.85 9.95
N PRO A 77 12.74 -20.48 9.91
CA PRO A 77 11.49 -19.90 10.42
C PRO A 77 11.48 -19.62 11.92
N ARG A 78 12.43 -20.17 12.69
CA ARG A 78 12.55 -19.97 14.15
C ARG A 78 13.53 -18.85 14.52
N ILE A 79 14.08 -18.14 13.54
CA ILE A 79 15.02 -17.04 13.81
C ILE A 79 14.36 -15.94 14.63
N THR A 80 15.07 -15.47 15.64
CA THR A 80 14.58 -14.42 16.53
C THR A 80 14.89 -13.03 15.97
N VAL A 81 14.10 -12.03 16.40
CA VAL A 81 14.34 -10.63 16.03
C VAL A 81 15.74 -10.17 16.46
N ARG A 82 16.24 -10.64 17.61
CA ARG A 82 17.59 -10.30 18.09
C ARG A 82 18.69 -10.81 17.17
N GLU A 83 18.57 -12.06 16.71
CA GLU A 83 19.53 -12.65 15.76
C GLU A 83 19.53 -11.87 14.43
N LEU A 84 18.35 -11.55 13.90
CA LEU A 84 18.22 -10.73 12.69
C LEU A 84 18.86 -9.34 12.85
N THR A 85 18.66 -8.68 13.99
CA THR A 85 19.27 -7.36 14.23
C THR A 85 20.78 -7.43 14.37
N GLY A 86 21.31 -8.51 14.96
CA GLY A 86 22.74 -8.72 15.11
C GLY A 86 23.44 -9.01 13.79
N GLU A 87 22.83 -9.84 12.93
CA GLU A 87 23.43 -10.18 11.63
C GLU A 87 23.32 -9.06 10.59
N LEU A 88 22.19 -8.33 10.59
CA LEU A 88 21.93 -7.31 9.57
C LEU A 88 22.30 -5.90 10.01
N ASN A 89 22.62 -5.71 11.30
CA ASN A 89 22.85 -4.39 11.92
C ASN A 89 21.68 -3.42 11.67
N VAL A 90 20.46 -3.95 11.65
CA VAL A 90 19.21 -3.24 11.42
C VAL A 90 18.49 -3.04 12.75
N SER A 91 17.73 -1.96 12.91
CA SER A 91 16.97 -1.71 14.14
C SER A 91 15.90 -2.78 14.41
N VAL A 92 15.63 -3.05 15.70
CA VAL A 92 14.57 -3.96 16.15
C VAL A 92 13.20 -3.55 15.60
N GLU A 93 12.95 -2.24 15.52
CA GLU A 93 11.69 -1.69 15.00
C GLU A 93 11.51 -2.04 13.51
N THR A 94 12.57 -1.88 12.72
CA THR A 94 12.58 -2.20 11.29
C THR A 94 12.28 -3.69 11.06
N VAL A 95 12.95 -4.59 11.79
CA VAL A 95 12.72 -6.04 11.69
C VAL A 95 11.30 -6.40 12.11
N SER A 96 10.81 -5.83 13.21
CA SER A 96 9.45 -6.10 13.71
C SER A 96 8.36 -5.64 12.75
N ASN A 97 8.53 -4.46 12.14
CA ASN A 97 7.62 -3.93 11.13
C ASN A 97 7.63 -4.80 9.87
N TYR A 98 8.80 -5.33 9.48
CA TYR A 98 8.93 -6.21 8.34
C TYR A 98 8.28 -7.58 8.55
N LEU A 99 8.51 -8.24 9.69
CA LEU A 99 7.89 -9.53 9.99
C LEU A 99 6.36 -9.44 10.00
N LYS A 100 5.80 -8.32 10.48
CA LYS A 100 4.36 -8.05 10.38
C LYS A 100 3.88 -8.00 8.93
N LEU A 101 4.68 -7.45 8.01
CA LEU A 101 4.33 -7.38 6.60
C LEU A 101 4.34 -8.75 5.92
N ILE A 102 5.37 -9.58 6.15
CA ILE A 102 5.41 -10.94 5.59
C ILE A 102 4.18 -11.72 6.04
N ASN A 103 3.91 -11.73 7.34
CA ASN A 103 2.78 -12.48 7.89
C ASN A 103 1.42 -11.94 7.38
N MET A 104 1.30 -10.62 7.20
CA MET A 104 0.11 -10.04 6.55
C MET A 104 -0.02 -10.46 5.09
N LYS A 105 1.08 -10.55 4.33
CA LYS A 105 1.07 -10.96 2.93
C LYS A 105 0.68 -12.43 2.79
N GLU A 106 1.26 -13.32 3.58
CA GLU A 106 0.89 -14.74 3.62
C GLU A 106 -0.60 -14.94 3.97
N LYS A 107 -1.12 -14.12 4.91
CA LYS A 107 -2.55 -14.13 5.27
C LYS A 107 -3.46 -13.62 4.12
N MET A 108 -2.98 -12.71 3.28
CA MET A 108 -3.73 -12.26 2.10
C MET A 108 -3.66 -13.28 0.96
N ASP A 109 -2.51 -13.92 0.75
CA ASP A 109 -2.33 -14.94 -0.29
C ASP A 109 -3.09 -16.25 0.03
N SER A 110 -3.31 -16.57 1.32
CA SER A 110 -4.14 -17.70 1.77
C SER A 110 -5.64 -17.41 1.82
N TYR A 111 -6.08 -16.19 1.52
CA TYR A 111 -7.49 -15.84 1.47
C TYR A 111 -8.14 -16.38 0.18
N VAL A 112 -8.69 -17.59 0.26
CA VAL A 112 -9.55 -18.16 -0.79
C VAL A 112 -10.94 -17.52 -0.67
N PRO A 113 -11.47 -16.86 -1.73
CA PRO A 113 -12.84 -16.38 -1.71
C PRO A 113 -13.78 -17.55 -1.46
N HIS A 114 -14.54 -17.51 -0.36
CA HIS A 114 -15.66 -18.42 -0.20
C HIS A 114 -16.65 -18.14 -1.32
N GLU A 115 -16.79 -19.10 -2.23
CA GLU A 115 -17.83 -19.06 -3.25
C GLU A 115 -19.17 -19.02 -2.51
N TYR A 116 -19.84 -17.86 -2.59
CA TYR A 116 -21.23 -17.74 -2.18
C TYR A 116 -22.06 -18.57 -3.17
N THR A 117 -22.45 -19.78 -2.79
CA THR A 117 -23.54 -20.50 -3.44
C THR A 117 -24.83 -19.69 -3.25
N PRO A 118 -25.45 -19.18 -4.33
CA PRO A 118 -26.74 -18.52 -4.21
C PRO A 118 -27.80 -19.57 -3.89
N ASN A 119 -28.59 -19.32 -2.85
CA ASN A 119 -29.85 -20.03 -2.59
C ASN A 119 -30.90 -19.64 -3.64
#